data_AF-A0A258YI39-F1
#
_entry.id   AF-A0A258YI39-F1
#
_cell.length_a   1.000
_cell.length_b   1.000
_cell.length_c   1.000
_cell.angle_alpha   90.00
_cell.angle_beta   90.00
_cell.angle_gamma   90.00
#
_symmetry.space_group_name_H-M   'P 1'
#
loop_
_entity.id
_entity.type
_entity.pdbx_description
1 polymer ?
#
loop_
_entity_poly.entity_id
_entity_poly.type
_entity_poly.pdbx_seq_one_letter_code
_entity_poly.pdbx_strand_id
1 'polypeptide(L)'
;MTQYLILPGLGNSGPAHWQTYFEQSAPNFKRVEQTEWDAPNCATWIDTIDRAVFANAWGSQLKNIGPAGHINADSGFGQWDEGLALLDYFEESLP
;
A
#
# COMPACT_ATOMS: atom_id res chain seq x y z
N MET A 1 7.71 8.79 -15.78
CA MET A 1 8.72 9.01 -14.72
C MET A 1 8.91 7.70 -13.98
N THR A 2 10.12 7.31 -13.63
CA THR A 2 10.39 6.05 -12.91
C THR A 2 9.90 6.15 -11.48
N GLN A 3 9.18 5.13 -11.01
CA GLN A 3 8.75 4.97 -9.63
C GLN A 3 9.74 4.07 -8.89
N TYR A 4 10.11 4.44 -7.67
CA TYR A 4 11.08 3.72 -6.84
C TYR A 4 10.38 3.18 -5.59
N LEU A 5 10.38 1.85 -5.44
CA LEU A 5 9.84 1.20 -4.24
C LEU A 5 10.94 1.03 -3.20
N ILE A 6 10.69 1.54 -1.98
CA ILE A 6 11.57 1.42 -0.82
C ILE A 6 11.11 0.24 0.01
N LEU A 7 12.02 -0.69 0.30
CA LEU A 7 11.78 -1.89 1.08
C LEU A 7 12.56 -1.83 2.41
N PRO A 8 11.92 -1.40 3.51
CA PRO A 8 12.52 -1.46 4.84
C PRO A 8 12.67 -2.91 5.32
N GLY A 9 13.57 -3.12 6.28
CA GLY A 9 13.74 -4.39 7.00
C GLY A 9 12.94 -4.47 8.31
N LEU A 10 13.33 -5.42 9.17
CA LEU A 10 12.79 -5.60 10.53
C LEU A 10 12.76 -4.26 11.29
N GLY A 11 11.62 -3.92 11.90
CA GLY A 11 11.43 -2.68 12.67
C GLY A 11 11.25 -1.41 11.83
N ASN A 12 11.10 -1.55 10.51
CA ASN A 12 10.92 -0.45 9.56
C ASN A 12 12.11 0.53 9.54
N SER A 13 11.99 1.62 8.79
CA SER A 13 12.92 2.74 8.75
C SER A 13 12.38 3.91 9.56
N GLY A 14 12.97 4.14 10.73
CA GLY A 14 12.64 5.29 11.58
C GLY A 14 12.94 6.64 10.91
N PRO A 15 12.57 7.77 11.55
CA PRO A 15 12.62 9.10 10.94
C PRO A 15 14.02 9.55 10.46
N ALA A 16 15.08 9.13 11.16
CA ALA A 16 16.46 9.48 10.84
C ALA A 16 17.14 8.51 9.84
N HIS A 17 16.44 7.46 9.40
CA HIS A 17 17.00 6.46 8.49
C HIS A 17 17.06 6.99 7.06
N TRP A 18 18.11 6.64 6.31
CA TRP A 18 18.34 7.13 4.94
C TRP A 18 17.22 6.72 3.97
N GLN A 19 16.55 5.59 4.19
CA GLN A 19 15.37 5.19 3.41
C GLN A 19 14.22 6.20 3.57
N THR A 20 14.00 6.70 4.80
CA THR A 20 13.01 7.76 5.07
C THR A 20 13.38 9.08 4.41
N TYR A 21 14.67 9.41 4.38
CA TYR A 21 15.14 10.58 3.63
C TYR A 21 14.83 10.47 2.13
N PHE A 22 15.07 9.31 1.50
CA PHE A 22 14.74 9.12 0.07
C PHE A 22 13.24 9.21 -0.20
N GLU A 23 12.41 8.60 0.64
CA GLU A 23 10.96 8.70 0.55
C GLU A 23 10.47 10.16 0.52
N GLN A 24 11.07 11.03 1.34
CA GLN A 24 10.70 12.44 1.43
C GLN A 24 11.32 13.31 0.33
N SER A 25 12.37 12.82 -0.35
CA SER A 25 13.13 13.61 -1.31
C SER A 25 12.40 13.89 -2.62
N ALA A 26 11.44 13.03 -3.00
CA ALA A 26 10.61 13.22 -4.19
C ALA A 26 9.35 12.33 -4.16
N PRO A 27 8.23 12.74 -4.80
CA PRO A 27 6.95 12.03 -4.72
C PRO A 27 6.95 10.65 -5.40
N ASN A 28 7.96 10.34 -6.23
CA ASN A 28 8.08 9.08 -6.94
C ASN A 28 8.88 8.01 -6.16
N PHE A 29 9.32 8.31 -4.94
CA PHE A 29 9.75 7.30 -3.98
C PHE A 29 8.55 6.89 -3.12
N LYS A 30 8.29 5.59 -3.03
CA LYS A 30 7.17 5.02 -2.28
C LYS A 30 7.65 3.88 -1.40
N ARG A 31 7.38 3.96 -0.10
CA ARG A 31 7.61 2.86 0.82
C ARG A 31 6.57 1.77 0.63
N VAL A 32 7.00 0.52 0.60
CA VAL A 32 6.10 -0.63 0.65
C VAL A 32 5.80 -0.90 2.12
N GLU A 33 4.58 -0.54 2.55
CA GLU A 33 4.11 -0.77 3.91
C GLU A 33 3.82 -2.26 4.13
N GLN A 34 4.48 -2.84 5.13
CA GLN A 34 4.23 -4.21 5.56
C GLN A 34 3.17 -4.23 6.66
N THR A 35 2.40 -5.32 6.76
CA THR A 35 1.36 -5.47 7.80
C THR A 35 1.95 -5.60 9.21
N GLU A 36 3.13 -6.20 9.33
CA GLU A 36 3.83 -6.42 10.59
C GLU A 36 5.34 -6.26 10.37
N TRP A 37 5.96 -5.40 11.17
CA TRP A 37 7.36 -5.02 11.06
C TRP A 37 8.26 -5.75 12.07
N ASP A 38 7.72 -6.11 13.24
CA ASP A 38 8.49 -6.66 14.36
C ASP A 38 8.48 -8.20 14.38
N ALA A 39 7.56 -8.82 13.64
CA ALA A 39 7.48 -10.26 13.42
C ALA A 39 7.37 -10.60 11.92
N PRO A 40 8.44 -10.38 11.13
CA PRO A 40 8.38 -10.51 9.69
C PRO A 40 8.14 -11.96 9.26
N ASN A 41 7.18 -12.13 8.35
CA ASN A 41 6.94 -13.37 7.65
C ASN A 41 7.31 -13.21 6.17
N CYS A 42 8.26 -14.01 5.70
CA CYS A 42 8.77 -13.93 4.34
C CYS A 42 7.66 -14.02 3.27
N ALA A 43 6.72 -14.95 3.43
CA ALA A 43 5.64 -15.14 2.45
C ALA A 43 4.70 -13.93 2.41
N THR A 44 4.30 -13.40 3.56
CA THR A 44 3.45 -12.20 3.64
C THR A 44 4.15 -10.96 3.08
N TRP A 45 5.46 -10.84 3.31
CA TRP A 45 6.25 -9.73 2.79
C TRP A 45 6.39 -9.79 1.27
N ILE A 46 6.66 -10.96 0.71
CA ILE A 46 6.69 -11.18 -0.74
C ILE A 46 5.33 -10.83 -1.37
N ASP A 47 4.23 -11.33 -0.82
CA ASP A 47 2.87 -11.02 -1.32
C ASP A 47 2.60 -9.50 -1.34
N THR A 48 3.00 -8.80 -0.28
CA THR A 48 2.84 -7.33 -0.19
C THR A 48 3.69 -6.60 -1.24
N ILE A 49 4.94 -7.04 -1.45
CA ILE A 49 5.84 -6.47 -2.46
C ILE A 49 5.31 -6.72 -3.87
N ASP A 50 4.87 -7.95 -4.17
CA ASP A 50 4.30 -8.31 -5.48
C ASP A 50 3.09 -7.43 -5.80
N ARG A 51 2.15 -7.27 -4.84
CA ARG A 51 1.01 -6.37 -4.98
C ARG A 51 1.42 -4.93 -5.26
N ALA A 52 2.43 -4.41 -4.56
CA ALA A 52 2.93 -3.05 -4.78
C ALA A 52 3.56 -2.88 -6.18
N VAL A 53 4.31 -3.90 -6.64
CA VAL A 53 4.88 -3.93 -7.99
C VAL A 53 3.78 -3.93 -9.06
N PHE A 54 2.76 -4.78 -8.91
CA PHE A 54 1.63 -4.82 -9.84
C PHE A 54 0.83 -3.52 -9.88
N ALA A 55 0.49 -2.96 -8.71
CA ALA A 55 -0.23 -1.70 -8.64
C ALA A 55 0.56 -0.57 -9.33
N ASN A 56 1.87 -0.51 -9.08
CA ASN A 56 2.74 0.45 -9.74
C ASN A 56 2.80 0.24 -11.26
N ALA A 57 2.90 -1.01 -11.72
CA ALA A 57 2.90 -1.34 -13.16
C ALA A 57 1.58 -0.95 -13.86
N TRP A 58 0.45 -1.04 -13.14
CA TRP A 58 -0.85 -0.61 -13.63
C TRP A 58 -1.11 0.89 -13.47
N GLY A 59 -0.22 1.64 -12.82
CA GLY A 59 -0.45 3.05 -12.50
C GLY A 59 -1.62 3.25 -11.52
N SER A 60 -1.91 2.24 -10.70
CA SER A 60 -3.02 2.23 -9.74
C SER A 60 -2.54 2.46 -8.31
N GLN A 61 -3.42 2.94 -7.44
CA GLN A 61 -3.19 2.94 -6.01
C GLN A 61 -3.46 1.55 -5.43
N LEU A 62 -2.59 1.08 -4.53
CA LEU A 62 -2.82 -0.13 -3.74
C LEU A 62 -3.43 0.26 -2.38
N LYS A 63 -4.61 -0.26 -2.07
CA LYS A 63 -5.23 -0.11 -0.75
C LYS A 63 -5.35 -1.49 -0.09
N ASN A 64 -4.63 -1.69 1.01
CA ASN A 64 -4.83 -2.83 1.89
C ASN A 64 -5.90 -2.48 2.93
N ILE A 65 -6.91 -3.34 3.07
CA ILE A 65 -8.05 -3.17 3.99
C ILE A 65 -8.08 -4.23 5.10
N GLY A 66 -6.94 -4.89 5.32
CA GLY A 66 -6.80 -5.93 6.33
C GLY A 66 -7.39 -7.28 5.90
N PRO A 67 -7.67 -8.17 6.87
CA PRO A 67 -8.10 -9.55 6.62
C PRO A 67 -9.60 -9.64 6.27
N ALA A 68 -10.03 -8.99 5.19
CA ALA A 68 -11.42 -8.99 4.74
C ALA A 68 -11.82 -10.24 3.94
N GLY A 69 -10.86 -11.05 3.50
CA GLY A 69 -11.12 -12.24 2.66
C GLY A 69 -11.61 -11.89 1.26
N HIS A 70 -12.43 -12.75 0.66
CA HIS A 70 -13.14 -12.43 -0.57
C HIS A 70 -14.30 -11.50 -0.25
N ILE A 71 -14.36 -10.35 -0.92
CA ILE A 71 -15.41 -9.37 -0.70
C ILE A 71 -16.43 -9.48 -1.82
N ASN A 72 -17.68 -9.67 -1.44
CA ASN A 72 -18.85 -9.58 -2.30
C ASN A 72 -20.07 -9.10 -1.49
N ALA A 73 -21.20 -8.89 -2.16
CA ALA A 73 -22.44 -8.44 -1.51
C ALA A 73 -22.95 -9.39 -0.42
N ASP A 74 -22.62 -10.69 -0.51
CA ASP A 74 -23.07 -11.73 0.42
C ASP A 74 -22.11 -11.93 1.62
N SER A 75 -20.97 -11.22 1.66
CA SER A 75 -19.92 -11.41 2.67
C SER A 75 -20.28 -10.84 4.05
N GLY A 76 -21.45 -10.20 4.19
CA GLY A 76 -21.97 -9.72 5.48
C GLY A 76 -21.29 -8.46 6.02
N PHE A 77 -20.41 -7.81 5.25
CA PHE A 77 -19.76 -6.56 5.64
C PHE A 77 -20.69 -5.33 5.61
N GLY A 78 -21.89 -5.46 5.04
CA GLY A 78 -22.83 -4.36 4.89
C GLY A 78 -22.34 -3.33 3.87
N GLN A 79 -22.76 -2.08 4.04
CA GLN A 79 -22.29 -0.98 3.21
C GLN A 79 -20.81 -0.68 3.53
N TRP A 80 -20.01 -0.50 2.48
CA TRP A 80 -18.59 -0.18 2.62
C TRP A 80 -18.36 1.33 2.46
N ASP A 81 -18.54 2.06 3.54
CA ASP A 81 -18.45 3.53 3.54
C ASP A 81 -17.05 4.03 3.14
N GLU A 82 -15.98 3.33 3.55
CA GLU A 82 -14.62 3.69 3.12
C GLU A 82 -14.41 3.46 1.62
N GLY A 83 -15.07 2.45 1.04
CA GLY A 83 -15.04 2.20 -0.40
C GLY A 83 -15.73 3.30 -1.19
N LEU A 84 -16.86 3.80 -0.69
CA LEU A 84 -17.56 4.94 -1.27
C LEU A 84 -16.71 6.21 -1.20
N ALA A 85 -16.06 6.48 -0.05
CA ALA A 85 -15.15 7.62 0.08
C ALA A 85 -13.94 7.54 -0.88
N LEU A 86 -13.45 6.33 -1.19
CA LEU A 86 -12.40 6.14 -2.18
C LEU A 86 -12.90 6.40 -3.60
N LEU A 87 -14.15 6.04 -3.91
CA LEU A 87 -14.78 6.36 -5.19
C LEU A 87 -14.96 7.88 -5.34
N ASP A 88 -15.50 8.55 -4.33
CA ASP A 88 -15.66 10.01 -4.33
C ASP A 88 -14.32 10.72 -4.59
N TYR A 89 -13.26 10.32 -3.86
CA TYR A 89 -11.91 10.85 -4.08
C TYR A 89 -11.39 10.60 -5.50
N PHE A 90 -11.65 9.42 -6.06
CA PHE A 90 -11.27 9.11 -7.44
C PHE A 90 -12.00 10.00 -8.43
N GLU A 91 -13.31 10.17 -8.29
CA GLU A 91 -14.13 11.03 -9.14
C GLU A 91 -13.67 12.49 -9.10
N GLU A 92 -13.34 13.01 -7.91
CA GLU A 92 -12.77 14.36 -7.74
C GLU A 92 -11.38 14.53 -8.35
N SER A 93 -10.64 13.43 -8.52
CA SER A 93 -9.30 13.44 -9.12
C SER A 93 -9.30 13.37 -10.65
N LEU A 94 -10.46 13.13 -11.27
CA LEU A 94 -10.61 13.12 -12.72
C LEU A 94 -10.55 14.56 -13.28
N PRO A 95 -9.89 14.77 -14.43
CA PRO A 95 -9.76 16.08 -15.05
C PRO A 95 -11.07 16.64 -15.62
#